data_AF-A0A4P2VN56-F1
#
_entry.id   AF-A0A4P2VN56-F1
#
_cell.length_a   1.000
_cell.length_b   1.000
_cell.length_c   1.000
_cell.angle_alpha   90.00
_cell.angle_beta   90.00
_cell.angle_gamma   90.00
#
_symmetry.space_group_name_H-M   'P 1'
#
loop_
_entity.id
_entity.type
_entity.pdbx_description
1 polymer ?
#
loop_
_entity_poly.entity_id
_entity_poly.type
_entity_poly.pdbx_seq_one_letter_code
_entity_poly.pdbx_strand_id
1 'polypeptide(L)'
;MLSRTERLEIVNSHNSICRFVIGAGAVGLFLAHTLKIVYPQDSLYIMNKSRTVLPLTIEYVDGRQFQSDLQAVLLNENPQNIFSKIKSLNIYFYVTLPPENAENVFVYILKILKGVAGEKIITIIFLNNGFVDKKKIENFKIKLSKKGFLTIHFIRALIIAGYMRTRDNAGTLVKNTGGNKIFYGTYNNEFIDSNNIFPKEFYSSIYDKDIFLREKAKFITNLLLGLIINNKLLENRKVFTIIPKDKLDKTLENFCNLFGENEVRYDFIREQFLLAVHETGGNINSISYAWYHGKRQTIDYFVSELKSFMKKSKNKSAIHFMNEIIKEYY
;
A
#
# COMPACT_ATOMS: atom_id res chain seq x y z
N MET A 1 -3.33 -21.04 25.93
CA MET A 1 -2.68 -19.87 25.31
C MET A 1 -1.48 -20.36 24.54
N LEU A 2 -1.43 -20.14 23.22
CA LEU A 2 -0.28 -20.49 22.39
C LEU A 2 0.92 -19.60 22.74
N SER A 3 2.10 -20.21 22.84
CA SER A 3 3.39 -19.55 22.93
C SER A 3 3.67 -18.70 21.68
N ARG A 4 4.62 -17.78 21.77
CA ARG A 4 5.00 -16.89 20.67
C ARG A 4 5.52 -17.66 19.45
N THR A 5 6.31 -18.71 19.69
CA THR A 5 6.86 -19.58 18.64
C THR A 5 5.73 -20.33 17.92
N GLU A 6 4.79 -20.92 18.67
CA GLU A 6 3.63 -21.63 18.09
C GLU A 6 2.78 -20.70 17.23
N ARG A 7 2.59 -19.43 17.63
CA ARG A 7 1.83 -18.46 16.80
C ARG A 7 2.54 -18.15 15.49
N LEU A 8 3.87 -17.98 15.51
CA LEU A 8 4.64 -17.72 14.29
C LEU A 8 4.65 -18.93 13.35
N GLU A 9 4.78 -20.14 13.89
CA GLU A 9 4.68 -21.38 13.12
C GLU A 9 3.30 -21.54 12.47
N ILE A 10 2.22 -21.19 13.16
CA ILE A 10 0.87 -21.27 12.60
C ILE A 10 0.62 -20.19 11.54
N VAL A 11 1.13 -18.95 11.73
CA VAL A 11 1.10 -17.91 10.68
C VAL A 11 1.78 -18.43 9.40
N ASN A 12 2.83 -19.23 9.56
CA ASN A 12 3.62 -19.80 8.47
C ASN A 12 3.08 -21.14 7.96
N SER A 13 1.97 -21.66 8.51
CA SER A 13 1.39 -22.95 8.11
C SER A 13 0.43 -22.84 6.91
N HIS A 14 0.35 -23.88 6.08
CA HIS A 14 -0.59 -23.99 4.94
C HIS A 14 -2.02 -24.39 5.34
N ASN A 15 -2.36 -24.40 6.63
CA ASN A 15 -3.72 -24.73 7.07
C ASN A 15 -4.73 -23.72 6.53
N SER A 16 -5.93 -24.19 6.13
CA SER A 16 -7.03 -23.40 5.53
C SER A 16 -6.91 -21.88 5.75
N ILE A 17 -6.53 -21.17 4.68
CA ILE A 17 -6.34 -19.72 4.65
C ILE A 17 -7.54 -19.07 3.97
N CYS A 18 -8.04 -17.98 4.57
CA CYS A 18 -9.03 -17.11 3.94
C CYS A 18 -8.39 -15.74 3.65
N ARG A 19 -8.51 -15.27 2.42
CA ARG A 19 -7.86 -14.06 1.91
C ARG A 19 -8.91 -13.04 1.50
N PHE A 20 -8.67 -11.80 1.92
CA PHE A 20 -9.48 -10.65 1.57
C PHE A 20 -8.60 -9.60 0.90
N VAL A 21 -8.93 -9.20 -0.33
CA VAL A 21 -8.32 -8.04 -0.98
C VAL A 21 -9.28 -6.86 -0.85
N ILE A 22 -8.90 -5.87 -0.03
CA ILE A 22 -9.69 -4.66 0.21
C ILE A 22 -9.22 -3.57 -0.77
N GLY A 23 -10.01 -3.37 -1.82
CA GLY A 23 -9.82 -2.40 -2.89
C GLY A 23 -9.57 -3.05 -4.25
N ALA A 24 -10.50 -2.90 -5.20
CA ALA A 24 -10.34 -3.44 -6.56
C ALA A 24 -9.64 -2.45 -7.52
N GLY A 25 -8.59 -1.77 -7.05
CA GLY A 25 -7.71 -0.96 -7.90
C GLY A 25 -6.81 -1.82 -8.78
N ALA A 26 -5.89 -1.19 -9.54
CA ALA A 26 -4.94 -1.91 -10.39
C ALA A 26 -4.14 -2.95 -9.59
N VAL A 27 -3.51 -2.51 -8.48
CA VAL A 27 -2.75 -3.38 -7.56
C VAL A 27 -3.62 -4.49 -6.98
N GLY A 28 -4.80 -4.17 -6.47
CA GLY A 28 -5.66 -5.15 -5.79
C GLY A 28 -6.17 -6.24 -6.72
N LEU A 29 -6.62 -5.88 -7.92
CA LEU A 29 -7.07 -6.85 -8.92
C LEU A 29 -5.92 -7.74 -9.41
N PHE A 30 -4.74 -7.17 -9.66
CA PHE A 30 -3.57 -7.94 -10.08
C PHE A 30 -3.09 -8.91 -8.97
N LEU A 31 -3.05 -8.42 -7.72
CA LEU A 31 -2.70 -9.24 -6.56
C LEU A 31 -3.70 -10.38 -6.36
N ALA A 32 -5.00 -10.09 -6.43
CA ALA A 32 -6.04 -11.10 -6.31
C ALA A 32 -5.91 -12.19 -7.38
N HIS A 33 -5.63 -11.80 -8.62
CA HIS A 33 -5.41 -12.74 -9.72
C HIS A 33 -4.23 -13.67 -9.43
N THR A 34 -3.11 -13.07 -9.03
CA THR A 34 -1.89 -13.82 -8.72
C THR A 34 -2.10 -14.75 -7.52
N LEU A 35 -2.78 -14.28 -6.46
CA LEU A 35 -3.14 -15.10 -5.30
C LEU A 35 -4.02 -16.29 -5.69
N LYS A 36 -4.99 -16.10 -6.61
CA LYS A 36 -5.88 -17.18 -7.03
C LYS A 36 -5.16 -18.26 -7.84
N ILE A 37 -4.18 -17.86 -8.67
CA ILE A 37 -3.34 -18.80 -9.43
C ILE A 37 -2.45 -19.62 -8.50
N VAL A 38 -1.78 -18.94 -7.57
CA VAL A 38 -0.76 -19.56 -6.70
C VAL A 38 -1.38 -20.37 -5.56
N TYR A 39 -2.49 -19.90 -5.01
CA TYR A 39 -3.19 -20.54 -3.89
C TYR A 39 -4.64 -20.87 -4.28
N PRO A 40 -4.86 -21.75 -5.27
CA PRO A 40 -6.20 -22.02 -5.81
C PRO A 40 -7.16 -22.62 -4.77
N GLN A 41 -6.64 -23.34 -3.77
CA GLN A 41 -7.36 -23.94 -2.65
C GLN A 41 -7.83 -22.94 -1.60
N ASP A 42 -7.25 -21.74 -1.57
CA ASP A 42 -7.60 -20.73 -0.58
C ASP A 42 -8.91 -20.04 -0.95
N SER A 43 -9.68 -19.67 0.08
CA SER A 43 -10.84 -18.80 -0.14
C SER A 43 -10.35 -17.38 -0.39
N LEU A 44 -10.72 -16.79 -1.53
CA LEU A 44 -10.32 -15.43 -1.91
C LEU A 44 -11.55 -14.57 -2.17
N TYR A 45 -11.62 -13.43 -1.49
CA TYR A 45 -12.67 -12.44 -1.67
C TYR A 45 -12.06 -11.08 -2.00
N ILE A 46 -12.59 -10.42 -3.03
CA ILE A 46 -12.25 -9.03 -3.34
C ILE A 46 -13.38 -8.16 -2.83
N MET A 47 -13.04 -7.12 -2.09
CA MET A 47 -14.00 -6.17 -1.55
C MET A 47 -13.77 -4.79 -2.14
N ASN A 48 -14.82 -4.21 -2.73
CA ASN A 48 -14.73 -2.88 -3.34
C ASN A 48 -16.01 -2.06 -3.21
N LYS A 49 -15.90 -0.73 -3.31
CA LYS A 49 -17.07 0.16 -3.24
C LYS A 49 -17.99 0.02 -4.47
N SER A 50 -17.43 -0.42 -5.60
CA SER A 50 -18.15 -0.56 -6.86
C SER A 50 -17.84 -1.91 -7.52
N ARG A 51 -18.75 -2.36 -8.38
CA ARG A 51 -18.53 -3.60 -9.15
C ARG A 51 -17.41 -3.36 -10.16
N THR A 52 -16.58 -4.40 -10.35
CA THR A 52 -15.65 -4.46 -11.48
C THR A 52 -16.46 -4.63 -12.77
N VAL A 53 -16.14 -3.88 -13.82
CA VAL A 53 -16.76 -4.09 -15.14
C VAL A 53 -16.09 -5.29 -15.77
N LEU A 54 -16.89 -6.27 -16.19
CA LEU A 54 -16.41 -7.49 -16.82
C LEU A 54 -16.53 -7.39 -18.34
N PRO A 55 -15.70 -8.12 -19.11
CA PRO A 55 -14.61 -9.00 -18.66
C PRO A 55 -13.45 -8.27 -17.97
N LEU A 56 -12.77 -8.96 -17.05
CA LEU A 56 -11.53 -8.50 -16.44
C LEU A 56 -10.36 -9.19 -17.14
N THR A 57 -9.44 -8.40 -17.70
CA THR A 57 -8.21 -8.90 -18.32
C THR A 57 -7.00 -8.45 -17.52
N ILE A 58 -6.09 -9.37 -17.23
CA ILE A 58 -4.81 -9.13 -16.57
C ILE A 58 -3.70 -9.28 -17.61
N GLU A 59 -2.87 -8.26 -17.77
CA GLU A 59 -1.71 -8.26 -18.67
C GLU A 59 -0.42 -8.17 -17.84
N TYR A 60 0.49 -9.11 -18.08
CA TYR A 60 1.83 -9.13 -17.49
C TYR A 60 2.80 -8.26 -18.30
N VAL A 61 3.95 -7.92 -17.70
CA VAL A 61 4.97 -7.07 -18.35
C VAL A 61 5.50 -7.64 -19.68
N ASP A 62 5.46 -8.97 -19.83
CA ASP A 62 5.87 -9.69 -21.05
C ASP A 62 4.77 -9.75 -22.13
N GLY A 63 3.64 -9.09 -21.91
CA GLY A 63 2.51 -9.03 -22.84
C GLY A 63 1.54 -10.20 -22.74
N ARG A 64 1.79 -11.22 -21.89
CA ARG A 64 0.81 -12.30 -21.67
C ARG A 64 -0.46 -11.73 -21.06
N GLN A 65 -1.61 -12.13 -21.63
CA GLN A 65 -2.93 -11.71 -21.17
C GLN A 65 -3.75 -12.90 -20.67
N PHE A 66 -4.43 -12.71 -19.56
CA PHE A 66 -5.32 -13.69 -18.96
C PHE A 66 -6.67 -13.05 -18.67
N GLN A 67 -7.74 -13.68 -19.14
CA GLN A 67 -9.07 -13.32 -18.68
C GLN A 67 -9.26 -13.88 -17.27
N SER A 68 -9.70 -13.04 -16.35
CA SER A 68 -9.92 -13.38 -14.95
C SER A 68 -11.40 -13.37 -14.63
N ASP A 69 -11.82 -14.41 -13.92
CA ASP A 69 -13.18 -14.62 -13.42
C ASP A 69 -13.43 -13.97 -12.04
N LEU A 70 -12.47 -13.18 -11.55
CA LEU A 70 -12.54 -12.55 -10.25
C LEU A 70 -13.74 -11.59 -10.15
N GLN A 71 -14.63 -11.87 -9.20
CA GLN A 71 -15.75 -11.00 -8.88
C GLN A 71 -15.50 -10.26 -7.55
N ALA A 72 -15.77 -8.96 -7.54
CA ALA A 72 -15.69 -8.15 -6.34
C ALA A 72 -17.04 -8.13 -5.61
N VAL A 73 -17.01 -8.45 -4.32
CA VAL A 73 -18.11 -8.26 -3.37
C VAL A 73 -18.22 -6.78 -3.04
N LEU A 74 -19.43 -6.24 -3.05
CA LEU A 74 -19.67 -4.83 -2.78
C LEU A 74 -19.57 -4.53 -1.27
N LEU A 75 -18.82 -3.50 -0.91
CA LEU A 75 -18.62 -3.06 0.48
C LEU A 75 -19.90 -2.58 1.18
N ASN A 76 -20.93 -2.22 0.40
CA ASN A 76 -22.21 -1.73 0.92
C ASN A 76 -23.20 -2.86 1.24
N GLU A 77 -22.95 -4.08 0.74
CA GLU A 77 -23.70 -5.27 1.13
C GLU A 77 -23.31 -5.66 2.57
N ASN A 78 -24.23 -6.21 3.35
CA ASN A 78 -23.96 -6.54 4.76
C ASN A 78 -22.92 -7.69 4.84
N PRO A 79 -21.64 -7.41 5.17
CA PRO A 79 -20.59 -8.42 5.10
C PRO A 79 -20.81 -9.56 6.10
N GLN A 80 -21.59 -9.32 7.14
CA GLN A 80 -21.90 -10.33 8.17
C GLN A 80 -22.71 -11.48 7.60
N ASN A 81 -23.59 -11.22 6.62
CA ASN A 81 -24.40 -12.26 6.00
C ASN A 81 -23.55 -13.12 5.05
N ILE A 82 -22.61 -12.48 4.34
CA ILE A 82 -21.73 -13.12 3.36
C ILE A 82 -20.64 -13.94 4.06
N PHE A 83 -20.10 -13.42 5.17
CA PHE A 83 -18.95 -14.01 5.89
C PHE A 83 -19.32 -14.57 7.26
N SER A 84 -20.56 -15.04 7.42
CA SER A 84 -21.14 -15.48 8.71
C SER A 84 -20.42 -16.66 9.36
N LYS A 85 -19.63 -17.44 8.60
CA LYS A 85 -18.91 -18.64 9.10
C LYS A 85 -17.56 -18.85 8.40
N ILE A 86 -16.58 -17.97 8.64
CA ILE A 86 -15.20 -18.20 8.18
C ILE A 86 -14.57 -19.32 9.02
N LYS A 87 -14.38 -20.50 8.41
CA LYS A 87 -13.79 -21.68 9.08
C LYS A 87 -12.26 -21.61 9.16
N SER A 88 -11.61 -20.96 8.21
CA SER A 88 -10.15 -20.82 8.10
C SER A 88 -9.51 -20.33 9.39
N LEU A 89 -8.38 -20.91 9.77
CA LEU A 89 -7.63 -20.52 10.99
C LEU A 89 -6.87 -19.20 10.75
N ASN A 90 -6.26 -19.10 9.58
CA ASN A 90 -5.52 -17.92 9.12
C ASN A 90 -6.44 -17.05 8.24
N ILE A 91 -6.49 -15.75 8.53
CA ILE A 91 -7.26 -14.77 7.76
C ILE A 91 -6.34 -13.61 7.38
N TYR A 92 -6.14 -13.40 6.08
CA TYR A 92 -5.26 -12.35 5.56
C TYR A 92 -6.07 -11.23 4.91
N PHE A 93 -5.79 -10.00 5.29
CA PHE A 93 -6.38 -8.79 4.72
C PHE A 93 -5.32 -7.99 3.96
N TYR A 94 -5.39 -8.01 2.64
CA TYR A 94 -4.56 -7.20 1.75
C TYR A 94 -5.24 -5.86 1.51
N VAL A 95 -4.65 -4.79 2.03
CA VAL A 95 -5.19 -3.44 1.95
C VAL A 95 -4.53 -2.70 0.80
N THR A 96 -5.27 -2.50 -0.29
CA THR A 96 -4.80 -1.83 -1.50
C THR A 96 -5.63 -0.59 -1.85
N LEU A 97 -6.49 -0.14 -0.93
CA LEU A 97 -7.25 1.09 -1.10
C LEU A 97 -6.31 2.30 -1.19
N PRO A 98 -6.68 3.35 -1.94
CA PRO A 98 -5.97 4.62 -1.88
C PRO A 98 -5.90 5.14 -0.44
N PRO A 99 -4.79 5.78 -0.04
CA PRO A 99 -4.57 6.15 1.35
C PRO A 99 -5.60 7.13 1.93
N GLU A 100 -6.20 7.99 1.12
CA GLU A 100 -7.31 8.86 1.52
C GLU A 100 -8.56 8.09 1.96
N ASN A 101 -8.63 6.80 1.62
CA ASN A 101 -9.69 5.88 2.03
C ASN A 101 -9.21 4.84 3.07
N ALA A 102 -7.94 4.87 3.48
CA ALA A 102 -7.36 3.85 4.34
C ALA A 102 -8.01 3.80 5.74
N GLU A 103 -8.53 4.92 6.25
CA GLU A 103 -9.21 4.95 7.55
C GLU A 103 -10.45 4.04 7.61
N ASN A 104 -11.16 3.91 6.48
CA ASN A 104 -12.35 3.07 6.39
C ASN A 104 -12.03 1.57 6.44
N VAL A 105 -10.77 1.19 6.19
CA VAL A 105 -10.32 -0.22 6.17
C VAL A 105 -10.60 -0.90 7.50
N PHE A 106 -10.29 -0.25 8.61
CA PHE A 106 -10.50 -0.81 9.95
C PHE A 106 -11.98 -1.08 10.23
N VAL A 107 -12.87 -0.22 9.74
CA VAL A 107 -14.33 -0.42 9.87
C VAL A 107 -14.76 -1.67 9.08
N TYR A 108 -14.25 -1.86 7.87
CA TYR A 108 -14.56 -3.03 7.05
C TYR A 108 -14.05 -4.32 7.67
N ILE A 109 -12.79 -4.34 8.12
CA ILE A 109 -12.21 -5.51 8.78
C ILE A 109 -12.99 -5.85 10.06
N LEU A 110 -13.37 -4.85 10.88
CA LEU A 110 -14.20 -5.09 12.06
C LEU A 110 -15.56 -5.74 11.71
N LYS A 111 -16.21 -5.31 10.62
CA LYS A 111 -17.49 -5.89 10.19
C LYS A 111 -17.35 -7.37 9.82
N ILE A 112 -16.27 -7.74 9.14
CA ILE A 112 -15.98 -9.14 8.76
C ILE A 112 -15.66 -9.96 10.00
N LEU A 113 -14.78 -9.45 10.86
CA LEU A 113 -14.37 -10.13 12.09
C LEU A 113 -15.49 -10.24 13.14
N LYS A 114 -16.65 -9.61 12.95
CA LYS A 114 -17.85 -9.86 13.79
C LYS A 114 -18.48 -11.22 13.51
N GLY A 115 -18.36 -11.76 12.29
CA GLY A 115 -18.86 -13.10 11.92
C GLY A 115 -17.88 -14.24 12.21
N VAL A 116 -16.73 -13.94 12.82
CA VAL A 116 -15.66 -14.90 13.04
C VAL A 116 -15.72 -15.42 14.48
N ALA A 117 -15.69 -16.75 14.64
CA ALA A 117 -15.70 -17.45 15.92
C ALA A 117 -14.46 -18.35 16.08
N GLY A 118 -14.10 -18.65 17.33
CA GLY A 118 -12.95 -19.48 17.69
C GLY A 118 -11.60 -18.76 17.61
N GLU A 119 -10.53 -19.44 17.98
CA GLU A 119 -9.18 -18.89 17.89
C GLU A 119 -8.77 -18.68 16.43
N LYS A 120 -8.26 -17.48 16.11
CA LYS A 120 -7.86 -17.11 14.75
C LYS A 120 -6.60 -16.27 14.73
N ILE A 121 -5.86 -16.41 13.64
CA ILE A 121 -4.72 -15.57 13.31
C ILE A 121 -5.12 -14.63 12.19
N ILE A 122 -5.03 -13.34 12.46
CA ILE A 122 -5.41 -12.26 11.56
C ILE A 122 -4.14 -11.54 11.12
N THR A 123 -3.83 -11.55 9.83
CA THR A 123 -2.70 -10.78 9.27
C THR A 123 -3.24 -9.66 8.40
N ILE A 124 -2.95 -8.41 8.76
CA ILE A 124 -3.35 -7.24 7.99
C ILE A 124 -2.11 -6.70 7.28
N ILE A 125 -2.14 -6.74 5.95
CA ILE A 125 -1.05 -6.35 5.06
C ILE A 125 -1.41 -5.04 4.37
N PHE A 126 -0.73 -3.96 4.69
CA PHE A 126 -0.91 -2.67 4.05
C PHE A 126 -0.01 -2.53 2.83
N LEU A 127 -0.61 -2.56 1.63
CA LEU A 127 0.06 -2.36 0.34
C LEU A 127 -0.26 -1.00 -0.29
N ASN A 128 -1.14 -0.21 0.33
CA ASN A 128 -1.50 1.12 -0.15
C ASN A 128 -0.27 2.05 -0.23
N ASN A 129 -0.27 2.97 -1.19
CA ASN A 129 0.68 4.08 -1.18
C ASN A 129 0.41 5.01 0.01
N GLY A 130 1.37 5.85 0.40
CA GLY A 130 1.25 6.75 1.54
C GLY A 130 1.70 6.12 2.86
N PHE A 131 1.18 6.63 3.97
CA PHE A 131 1.53 6.20 5.33
C PHE A 131 0.44 5.39 5.99
N VAL A 132 0.87 4.51 6.89
CA VAL A 132 -0.02 3.82 7.82
C VAL A 132 0.20 4.34 9.24
N ASP A 133 -0.80 5.06 9.76
CA ASP A 133 -0.74 5.67 11.09
C ASP A 133 -0.71 4.60 12.19
N LYS A 134 0.44 4.49 12.87
CA LYS A 134 0.67 3.57 13.99
C LYS A 134 -0.36 3.75 15.11
N LYS A 135 -0.80 4.98 15.41
CA LYS A 135 -1.81 5.21 16.47
C LYS A 135 -3.15 4.59 16.12
N LYS A 136 -3.54 4.60 14.84
CA LYS A 136 -4.79 3.96 14.39
C LYS A 136 -4.73 2.44 14.50
N ILE A 137 -3.57 1.85 14.20
CA ILE A 137 -3.34 0.41 14.41
C ILE A 137 -3.48 0.05 15.88
N GLU A 138 -2.85 0.81 16.79
CA GLU A 138 -2.97 0.54 18.23
C GLU A 138 -4.41 0.68 18.71
N ASN A 139 -5.13 1.73 18.30
CA ASN A 139 -6.55 1.88 18.62
C ASN A 139 -7.42 0.72 18.09
N PHE A 140 -7.09 0.21 16.91
CA PHE A 140 -7.77 -0.94 16.33
C PHE A 140 -7.46 -2.24 17.07
N LYS A 141 -6.19 -2.47 17.47
CA LYS A 141 -5.80 -3.59 18.35
C LYS A 141 -6.58 -3.56 19.65
N ILE A 142 -6.69 -2.40 20.32
CA ILE A 142 -7.45 -2.26 21.58
C ILE A 142 -8.93 -2.62 21.39
N LYS A 143 -9.54 -2.21 20.26
CA LYS A 143 -10.93 -2.58 19.96
C LYS A 143 -11.10 -4.09 19.77
N LEU A 144 -10.09 -4.77 19.24
CA LEU A 144 -10.12 -6.21 18.99
C LEU A 144 -9.64 -7.06 20.16
N SER A 145 -8.76 -6.56 21.03
CA SER A 145 -8.25 -7.30 22.19
C SER A 145 -9.35 -7.63 23.20
N LYS A 146 -10.47 -6.89 23.17
CA LYS A 146 -11.72 -7.28 23.85
C LYS A 146 -12.27 -8.64 23.40
N LYS A 147 -11.83 -9.16 22.25
CA LYS A 147 -12.15 -10.48 21.69
C LYS A 147 -10.96 -11.43 21.85
N GLY A 148 -10.61 -11.80 23.08
CA GLY A 148 -9.36 -12.49 23.48
C GLY A 148 -8.94 -13.79 22.78
N PHE A 149 -9.65 -14.22 21.73
CA PHE A 149 -9.35 -15.36 20.86
C PHE A 149 -8.65 -14.97 19.53
N LEU A 150 -8.41 -13.68 19.28
CA LEU A 150 -7.76 -13.22 18.05
C LEU A 150 -6.28 -12.87 18.29
N THR A 151 -5.38 -13.46 17.50
CA THR A 151 -3.99 -12.98 17.36
C THR A 151 -3.90 -12.12 16.10
N ILE A 152 -3.31 -10.91 16.20
CA ILE A 152 -3.30 -9.95 15.09
C ILE A 152 -1.87 -9.51 14.76
N HIS A 153 -1.52 -9.66 13.48
CA HIS A 153 -0.25 -9.23 12.90
C HIS A 153 -0.48 -8.09 11.91
N PHE A 154 0.43 -7.11 11.91
CA PHE A 154 0.41 -5.98 10.99
C PHE A 154 1.68 -5.96 10.18
N ILE A 155 1.52 -6.00 8.87
CA ILE A 155 2.61 -5.98 7.90
C ILE A 155 2.47 -4.71 7.07
N ARG A 156 3.56 -3.95 6.99
CA ARG A 156 3.70 -2.91 5.98
C ARG A 156 4.41 -3.51 4.77
N ALA A 157 3.83 -3.35 3.59
CA ALA A 157 4.41 -3.81 2.34
C ALA A 157 4.45 -2.68 1.30
N LEU A 158 5.63 -2.43 0.73
CA LEU A 158 5.88 -1.41 -0.27
C LEU A 158 6.11 -2.09 -1.61
N ILE A 159 5.12 -2.00 -2.49
CA ILE A 159 5.23 -2.52 -3.86
C ILE A 159 6.09 -1.57 -4.69
N ILE A 160 7.12 -2.13 -5.32
CA ILE A 160 8.01 -1.49 -6.30
C ILE A 160 7.71 -2.15 -7.66
N ALA A 161 6.52 -1.86 -8.16
CA ALA A 161 6.01 -2.28 -9.45
C ALA A 161 4.99 -1.26 -9.95
N GLY A 162 4.93 -1.09 -11.26
CA GLY A 162 3.95 -0.24 -11.95
C GLY A 162 2.71 -1.05 -12.32
N TYR A 163 1.54 -0.46 -12.08
CA TYR A 163 0.27 -1.01 -12.53
C TYR A 163 -0.61 0.08 -13.11
N MET A 164 -1.27 -0.26 -14.20
CA MET A 164 -2.29 0.58 -14.82
C MET A 164 -3.62 -0.17 -14.82
N ARG A 165 -4.71 0.57 -14.61
CA ARG A 165 -6.06 0.04 -14.81
C ARG A 165 -6.82 0.94 -15.76
N THR A 166 -7.23 0.37 -16.89
CA THR A 166 -8.13 0.98 -17.85
C THR A 166 -9.52 0.37 -17.67
N ARG A 167 -10.55 1.22 -17.71
CA ARG A 167 -11.94 0.80 -17.58
C ARG A 167 -12.76 1.55 -18.61
N ASP A 168 -13.52 0.80 -19.39
CA ASP A 168 -14.51 1.32 -20.33
C ASP A 168 -15.76 0.43 -20.30
N ASN A 169 -16.63 0.57 -21.30
CA ASN A 169 -17.83 -0.25 -21.43
C ASN A 169 -17.54 -1.67 -21.93
N ALA A 170 -16.37 -1.91 -22.52
CA ALA A 170 -15.97 -3.20 -23.06
C ALA A 170 -15.30 -4.09 -22.00
N GLY A 171 -14.80 -3.52 -20.89
CA GLY A 171 -14.27 -4.30 -19.79
C GLY A 171 -13.37 -3.52 -18.84
N THR A 172 -12.65 -4.28 -18.00
CA THR A 172 -11.55 -3.77 -17.17
C THR A 172 -10.25 -4.43 -17.61
N LEU A 173 -9.24 -3.64 -17.94
CA LEU A 173 -7.89 -4.10 -18.21
C LEU A 173 -6.95 -3.65 -17.09
N VAL A 174 -6.23 -4.58 -16.50
CA VAL A 174 -5.17 -4.30 -15.51
C VAL A 174 -3.84 -4.75 -16.09
N LYS A 175 -2.91 -3.82 -16.26
CA LYS A 175 -1.57 -4.08 -16.79
C LYS A 175 -0.53 -3.94 -15.69
N ASN A 176 0.39 -4.90 -15.56
CA ASN A 176 1.67 -4.68 -14.91
C ASN A 176 2.61 -4.00 -15.90
N THR A 177 2.99 -2.75 -15.61
CA THR A 177 3.81 -1.94 -16.50
C THR A 177 5.31 -2.03 -16.18
N GLY A 178 5.69 -2.85 -15.20
CA GLY A 178 7.09 -3.10 -14.85
C GLY A 178 7.29 -3.41 -13.37
N GLY A 179 8.38 -4.09 -13.05
CA GLY A 179 8.78 -4.44 -11.69
C GLY A 179 7.90 -5.50 -11.01
N ASN A 180 8.45 -6.16 -10.01
CA ASN A 180 7.80 -7.22 -9.25
C ASN A 180 8.31 -7.32 -7.79
N LYS A 181 8.99 -6.29 -7.29
CA LYS A 181 9.58 -6.32 -5.94
C LYS A 181 8.57 -5.84 -4.89
N ILE A 182 8.56 -6.50 -3.73
CA ILE A 182 7.85 -6.04 -2.53
C ILE A 182 8.84 -6.00 -1.38
N PHE A 183 9.08 -4.82 -0.82
CA PHE A 183 9.72 -4.72 0.50
C PHE A 183 8.65 -4.85 1.56
N TYR A 184 8.88 -5.63 2.61
CA TYR A 184 7.91 -5.76 3.70
C TYR A 184 8.56 -5.81 5.07
N GLY A 185 7.83 -5.37 6.09
CA GLY A 185 8.27 -5.44 7.48
C GLY A 185 7.08 -5.35 8.43
N THR A 186 7.35 -5.48 9.73
CA THR A 186 6.31 -5.51 10.76
C THR A 186 6.49 -4.38 11.75
N TYR A 187 5.41 -4.00 12.44
CA TYR A 187 5.44 -2.90 13.42
C TYR A 187 6.33 -3.15 14.64
N ASN A 188 6.62 -4.42 14.94
CA ASN A 188 7.40 -4.85 16.10
C ASN A 188 8.77 -5.43 15.69
N ASN A 189 9.19 -5.26 14.44
CA ASN A 189 10.41 -5.85 13.88
C ASN A 189 10.51 -7.38 14.06
N GLU A 190 9.36 -8.04 14.19
CA GLU A 190 9.28 -9.49 14.16
C GLU A 190 9.35 -9.94 12.70
N PHE A 191 10.22 -10.92 12.44
CA PHE A 191 10.24 -11.56 11.14
C PHE A 191 8.99 -12.44 10.97
N ILE A 192 8.32 -12.28 9.84
CA ILE A 192 7.23 -13.16 9.41
C ILE A 192 7.61 -13.68 8.04
N ASP A 193 7.50 -14.99 7.85
CA ASP A 193 7.80 -15.60 6.56
C ASP A 193 6.76 -15.16 5.53
N SER A 194 7.23 -14.69 4.38
CA SER A 194 6.37 -14.24 3.29
C SER A 194 5.80 -15.35 2.43
N ASN A 195 6.25 -16.61 2.60
CA ASN A 195 5.86 -17.76 1.77
C ASN A 195 4.35 -17.88 1.54
N ASN A 196 3.55 -17.62 2.57
CA ASN A 196 2.10 -17.73 2.46
C ASN A 196 1.42 -16.38 2.26
N ILE A 197 2.14 -15.26 2.37
CA ILE A 197 1.58 -13.92 2.33
C ILE A 197 1.64 -13.35 0.92
N PHE A 198 2.78 -13.43 0.24
CA PHE A 198 2.95 -12.89 -1.11
C PHE A 198 3.10 -14.03 -2.11
N PRO A 199 2.43 -14.00 -3.27
CA PRO A 199 2.59 -15.04 -4.30
C PRO A 199 3.99 -14.95 -4.92
N LYS A 200 4.85 -15.91 -4.60
CA LYS A 200 6.29 -15.90 -4.92
C LYS A 200 6.61 -16.10 -6.39
N GLU A 201 5.69 -16.72 -7.11
CA GLU A 201 5.74 -16.97 -8.56
C GLU A 201 5.76 -15.66 -9.35
N PHE A 202 5.27 -14.57 -8.75
CA PHE A 202 5.34 -13.23 -9.32
C PHE A 202 6.23 -12.30 -8.50
N TYR A 203 5.97 -12.17 -7.19
CA TYR A 203 6.64 -11.16 -6.36
C TYR A 203 7.95 -11.68 -5.77
N SER A 204 9.00 -10.87 -5.94
CA SER A 204 10.22 -10.98 -5.13
C SER A 204 10.00 -10.22 -3.82
N SER A 205 9.65 -10.94 -2.75
CA SER A 205 9.42 -10.38 -1.41
C SER A 205 10.70 -10.33 -0.58
N ILE A 206 11.04 -9.14 -0.09
CA ILE A 206 12.26 -8.88 0.68
C ILE A 206 11.87 -8.30 2.04
N TYR A 207 12.27 -8.98 3.11
CA TYR A 207 12.07 -8.47 4.47
C TYR A 207 13.01 -7.29 4.74
N ASP A 208 12.47 -6.24 5.34
CA ASP A 208 13.19 -5.02 5.70
C ASP A 208 12.76 -4.55 7.10
N LYS A 209 13.69 -4.60 8.05
CA LYS A 209 13.46 -4.09 9.41
C LYS A 209 13.23 -2.57 9.44
N ASP A 210 13.72 -1.86 8.43
CA ASP A 210 13.63 -0.41 8.29
C ASP A 210 12.51 -0.03 7.29
N ILE A 211 11.47 -0.87 7.16
CA ILE A 211 10.37 -0.68 6.21
C ILE A 211 9.69 0.70 6.33
N PHE A 212 9.61 1.25 7.54
CA PHE A 212 9.02 2.57 7.78
C PHE A 212 9.92 3.72 7.33
N LEU A 213 11.24 3.54 7.38
CA LEU A 213 12.18 4.50 6.78
C LEU A 213 12.05 4.47 5.24
N ARG A 214 11.92 3.27 4.66
CA ARG A 214 11.66 3.10 3.22
C ARG A 214 10.29 3.65 2.80
N GLU A 215 9.29 3.55 3.65
CA GLU A 215 7.96 4.15 3.43
C GLU A 215 8.06 5.67 3.28
N LYS A 216 8.82 6.32 4.18
CA LYS A 216 9.08 7.77 4.10
C LYS A 216 9.82 8.15 2.82
N ALA A 217 10.83 7.37 2.43
CA ALA A 217 11.55 7.57 1.18
C ALA A 217 10.63 7.48 -0.05
N LYS A 218 9.79 6.44 -0.10
CA LYS A 218 8.81 6.27 -1.18
C LYS A 218 7.78 7.41 -1.18
N PHE A 219 7.34 7.85 -0.01
CA PHE A 219 6.40 8.96 0.13
C PHE A 219 6.97 10.26 -0.44
N ILE A 220 8.15 10.69 0.04
CA ILE A 220 8.71 11.97 -0.40
C ILE A 220 9.07 11.93 -1.88
N THR A 221 9.55 10.79 -2.39
CA THR A 221 9.81 10.61 -3.82
C THR A 221 8.56 10.82 -4.66
N ASN A 222 7.47 10.14 -4.31
CA ASN A 222 6.21 10.28 -5.04
C ASN A 222 5.64 11.70 -4.90
N LEU A 223 5.68 12.29 -3.70
CA LEU A 223 5.23 13.66 -3.47
C LEU A 223 6.00 14.66 -4.34
N LEU A 224 7.33 14.60 -4.35
CA LEU A 224 8.15 15.54 -5.11
C LEU A 224 7.96 15.38 -6.61
N LEU A 225 7.94 14.14 -7.11
CA LEU A 225 7.62 13.89 -8.52
C LEU A 225 6.24 14.46 -8.86
N GLY A 226 5.22 14.16 -8.07
CA GLY A 226 3.86 14.65 -8.27
C GLY A 226 3.71 16.18 -8.20
N LEU A 227 4.39 16.83 -7.24
CA LEU A 227 4.39 18.28 -7.07
C LEU A 227 5.12 18.98 -8.22
N ILE A 228 6.38 18.61 -8.46
CA ILE A 228 7.29 19.34 -9.34
C ILE A 228 6.91 19.13 -10.81
N ILE A 229 6.54 17.89 -11.19
CA ILE A 229 6.01 17.61 -12.52
C ILE A 229 4.58 18.18 -12.65
N ASN A 230 3.84 18.26 -11.54
CA ASN A 230 2.47 18.77 -11.47
C ASN A 230 1.54 17.93 -12.37
N ASN A 231 0.50 18.53 -12.93
CA ASN A 231 -0.42 17.94 -13.90
C ASN A 231 0.20 17.77 -15.30
N LYS A 232 1.52 17.91 -15.46
CA LYS A 232 2.18 17.70 -16.75
C LYS A 232 2.41 16.20 -16.96
N LEU A 233 2.12 15.70 -18.17
CA LEU A 233 2.40 14.32 -18.56
C LEU A 233 3.88 14.14 -18.94
N LEU A 234 4.79 14.41 -17.98
CA LEU A 234 6.22 14.26 -18.17
C LEU A 234 6.74 12.98 -17.51
N GLU A 235 7.78 12.43 -18.10
CA GLU A 235 8.52 11.30 -17.53
C GLU A 235 9.24 11.73 -16.25
N ASN A 236 9.40 10.80 -15.30
CA ASN A 236 9.99 11.07 -13.98
C ASN A 236 11.38 11.72 -14.05
N ARG A 237 12.23 11.33 -15.02
CA ARG A 237 13.57 11.89 -15.19
C ARG A 237 13.59 13.41 -15.45
N LYS A 238 12.48 13.97 -15.94
CA LYS A 238 12.37 15.41 -16.20
C LYS A 238 12.32 16.25 -14.93
N VAL A 239 12.13 15.64 -13.75
CA VAL A 239 12.20 16.36 -12.47
C VAL A 239 13.50 17.15 -12.34
N PHE A 240 14.65 16.59 -12.75
CA PHE A 240 15.96 17.24 -12.66
C PHE A 240 16.16 18.43 -13.60
N THR A 241 15.28 18.58 -14.60
CA THR A 241 15.28 19.77 -15.48
C THR A 241 14.37 20.89 -14.95
N ILE A 242 13.50 20.59 -13.98
CA ILE A 242 12.51 21.53 -13.43
C ILE A 242 13.00 22.11 -12.11
N ILE A 243 13.49 21.27 -11.19
CA ILE A 243 14.05 21.71 -9.91
C ILE A 243 15.58 21.74 -9.97
N PRO A 244 16.24 22.85 -9.57
CA PRO A 244 17.68 22.89 -9.45
C PRO A 244 18.19 21.85 -8.44
N LYS A 245 19.36 21.24 -8.70
CA LYS A 245 19.95 20.21 -7.86
C LYS A 245 20.08 20.64 -6.39
N ASP A 246 20.63 21.82 -6.13
CA ASP A 246 20.82 22.34 -4.77
C ASP A 246 19.49 22.54 -4.04
N LYS A 247 18.43 22.90 -4.77
CA LYS A 247 17.09 23.06 -4.21
C LYS A 247 16.48 21.70 -3.88
N LEU A 248 16.62 20.71 -4.77
CA LEU A 248 16.19 19.33 -4.52
C LEU A 248 16.89 18.75 -3.28
N ASP A 249 18.22 18.90 -3.19
CA ASP A 249 19.00 18.43 -2.05
C ASP A 249 18.52 19.09 -0.74
N LYS A 250 18.31 20.42 -0.74
CA LYS A 250 17.71 21.13 0.41
C LYS A 250 16.28 20.68 0.73
N THR A 251 15.46 20.35 -0.26
CA THR A 251 14.11 19.84 -0.04
C THR A 251 14.14 18.49 0.68
N LEU A 252 15.02 17.57 0.26
CA LEU A 252 15.15 16.27 0.90
C LEU A 252 15.72 16.39 2.32
N GLU A 253 16.70 17.28 2.53
CA GLU A 253 17.25 17.57 3.86
C GLU A 253 16.19 18.15 4.80
N ASN A 254 15.45 19.17 4.35
CA ASN A 254 14.38 19.79 5.16
C ASN A 254 13.24 18.82 5.43
N PHE A 255 12.92 17.90 4.50
CA PHE A 255 11.99 16.81 4.78
C PHE A 255 12.47 15.93 5.93
N CYS A 256 13.75 15.54 5.96
CA CYS A 256 14.32 14.76 7.06
C CYS A 256 14.26 15.53 8.39
N ASN A 257 14.52 16.84 8.36
CA ASN A 257 14.47 17.74 9.51
C ASN A 257 13.06 17.97 10.07
N LEU A 258 12.00 17.49 9.40
CA LEU A 258 10.66 17.47 9.98
C LEU A 258 10.51 16.44 11.10
N PHE A 259 11.38 15.42 11.13
CA PHE A 259 11.31 14.29 12.07
C PHE A 259 12.29 14.45 13.24
N GLY A 260 12.20 13.56 14.23
CA GLY A 260 13.15 13.54 15.34
C GLY A 260 14.58 13.22 14.87
N GLU A 261 15.57 13.56 15.70
CA GLU A 261 16.98 13.25 15.43
C GLU A 261 17.16 11.74 15.16
N ASN A 262 17.91 11.40 14.11
CA ASN A 262 18.16 10.03 13.64
C ASN A 262 16.94 9.21 13.17
N GLU A 263 15.72 9.78 13.16
CA GLU A 263 14.52 9.06 12.70
C GLU A 263 14.50 8.91 11.17
N VAL A 264 15.06 9.87 10.45
CA VAL A 264 15.16 9.90 8.99
C VAL A 264 16.51 10.46 8.60
N ARG A 265 17.27 9.70 7.80
CA ARG A 265 18.62 10.08 7.37
C ARG A 265 18.59 10.62 5.95
N TYR A 266 19.16 11.80 5.74
CA TYR A 266 19.23 12.47 4.44
C TYR A 266 19.86 11.58 3.37
N ASP A 267 21.02 10.98 3.65
CA ASP A 267 21.74 10.15 2.67
C ASP A 267 20.88 8.99 2.16
N PHE A 268 20.16 8.33 3.07
CA PHE A 268 19.24 7.25 2.71
C PHE A 268 18.08 7.76 1.86
N ILE A 269 17.43 8.86 2.25
CA ILE A 269 16.32 9.44 1.48
C ILE A 269 16.77 9.86 0.09
N ARG A 270 17.94 10.49 -0.01
CA ARG A 270 18.53 10.93 -1.26
C ARG A 270 18.87 9.76 -2.17
N GLU A 271 19.54 8.73 -1.65
CA GLU A 271 19.86 7.51 -2.40
C GLU A 271 18.58 6.87 -2.95
N GLN A 272 17.55 6.71 -2.11
CA GLN A 272 16.28 6.12 -2.53
C GLN A 272 15.54 6.98 -3.57
N PHE A 273 15.59 8.31 -3.45
CA PHE A 273 15.01 9.22 -4.45
C PHE A 273 15.69 9.05 -5.80
N LEU A 274 17.03 9.13 -5.82
CA LEU A 274 17.82 9.02 -7.05
C LEU A 274 17.63 7.64 -7.70
N LEU A 275 17.66 6.57 -6.91
CA LEU A 275 17.41 5.21 -7.38
C LEU A 275 16.00 5.10 -7.99
N ALA A 276 14.97 5.61 -7.32
CA ALA A 276 13.60 5.54 -7.84
C ALA A 276 13.45 6.30 -9.17
N VAL A 277 14.05 7.49 -9.32
CA VAL A 277 14.01 8.25 -10.57
C VAL A 277 14.84 7.59 -11.66
N HIS A 278 15.96 6.94 -11.33
CA HIS A 278 16.75 6.15 -12.27
C HIS A 278 15.92 4.97 -12.83
N GLU A 279 15.39 4.13 -11.93
CA GLU A 279 14.66 2.90 -12.30
C GLU A 279 13.33 3.19 -13.02
N THR A 280 12.69 4.33 -12.72
CA THR A 280 11.39 4.68 -13.29
C THR A 280 11.44 5.89 -14.20
N GLY A 281 12.63 6.26 -14.68
CA GLY A 281 12.89 7.54 -15.33
C GLY A 281 12.05 7.79 -16.58
N GLY A 282 11.72 6.75 -17.35
CA GLY A 282 10.86 6.82 -18.54
C GLY A 282 9.35 6.75 -18.26
N ASN A 283 8.94 6.51 -17.01
CA ASN A 283 7.52 6.40 -16.65
C ASN A 283 6.95 7.77 -16.29
N ILE A 284 5.65 7.95 -16.50
CA ILE A 284 4.90 9.10 -15.96
C ILE A 284 4.52 8.80 -14.51
N ASN A 285 4.73 9.75 -13.61
CA ASN A 285 4.34 9.60 -12.21
C ASN A 285 2.81 9.42 -12.10
N SER A 286 2.37 8.43 -11.31
CA SER A 286 0.94 8.13 -11.17
C SER A 286 0.12 9.27 -10.55
N ILE A 287 0.72 10.12 -9.72
CA ILE A 287 0.06 11.28 -9.11
C ILE A 287 -0.14 12.37 -10.17
N SER A 288 0.90 12.67 -10.95
CA SER A 288 0.81 13.63 -12.08
C SER A 288 -0.20 13.18 -13.12
N TYR A 289 -0.19 11.89 -13.49
CA TYR A 289 -1.16 11.32 -14.42
C TYR A 289 -2.60 11.44 -13.90
N ALA A 290 -2.83 11.13 -12.61
CA ALA A 290 -4.15 11.30 -11.99
C ALA A 290 -4.61 12.76 -12.00
N TRP A 291 -3.71 13.70 -11.68
CA TRP A 291 -4.01 15.12 -11.66
C TRP A 291 -4.32 15.65 -13.07
N TYR A 292 -3.58 15.26 -14.09
CA TYR A 292 -3.86 15.61 -15.49
C TYR A 292 -5.29 15.27 -15.90
N HIS A 293 -5.80 14.12 -15.46
CA HIS A 293 -7.18 13.68 -15.70
C HIS A 293 -8.21 14.19 -14.66
N GLY A 294 -7.89 15.27 -13.94
CA GLY A 294 -8.79 15.92 -12.98
C GLY A 294 -8.96 15.22 -11.64
N LYS A 295 -8.22 14.14 -11.37
CA LYS A 295 -8.26 13.42 -10.07
C LYS A 295 -7.24 13.99 -9.08
N ARG A 296 -7.47 15.24 -8.68
CA ARG A 296 -6.58 16.00 -7.77
C ARG A 296 -6.48 15.41 -6.36
N GLN A 297 -7.45 14.60 -5.93
CA GLN A 297 -7.52 14.07 -4.55
C GLN A 297 -6.26 13.30 -4.14
N THR A 298 -5.56 12.66 -5.09
CA THR A 298 -4.33 11.94 -4.79
C THR A 298 -3.21 12.89 -4.37
N ILE A 299 -2.94 13.99 -5.10
CA ILE A 299 -1.91 14.94 -4.68
C ILE A 299 -2.31 15.66 -3.39
N ASP A 300 -3.61 15.98 -3.22
CA ASP A 300 -4.12 16.63 -2.03
C ASP A 300 -3.86 15.79 -0.76
N TYR A 301 -3.98 14.47 -0.85
CA TYR A 301 -3.61 13.56 0.23
C TYR A 301 -2.13 13.70 0.61
N PHE A 302 -1.21 13.63 -0.37
CA PHE A 302 0.23 13.71 -0.08
C PHE A 302 0.61 15.08 0.51
N VAL A 303 0.03 16.17 0.01
CA VAL A 303 0.23 17.52 0.56
C VAL A 303 -0.34 17.64 1.98
N SER A 304 -1.52 17.08 2.23
CA SER A 304 -2.14 17.05 3.56
C SER A 304 -1.28 16.27 4.57
N GLU A 305 -0.75 15.11 4.18
CA GLU A 305 0.16 14.33 5.02
C GLU A 305 1.47 15.06 5.29
N LEU A 306 2.06 15.72 4.29
CA LEU A 306 3.24 16.56 4.52
C LEU A 306 2.94 17.66 5.55
N LYS A 307 1.80 18.35 5.42
CA LYS A 307 1.34 19.34 6.39
C LYS A 307 1.11 18.74 7.79
N SER A 308 0.68 17.48 7.88
CA SER A 308 0.56 16.74 9.14
C SER A 308 1.92 16.52 9.81
N PHE A 309 2.97 16.19 9.05
CA PHE A 309 4.34 16.12 9.59
C PHE A 309 4.84 17.48 10.05
N MET A 310 4.61 18.53 9.24
CA MET A 310 5.00 19.90 9.58
C MET A 310 4.36 20.36 10.90
N LYS A 311 3.07 20.06 11.12
CA LYS A 311 2.36 20.38 12.38
C LYS A 311 2.94 19.66 13.60
N LYS A 312 3.51 18.46 13.41
CA LYS A 312 4.11 17.67 14.49
C LYS A 312 5.58 18.02 14.75
N SER A 313 6.24 18.66 13.78
CA SER A 313 7.64 19.04 13.87
C SER A 313 7.86 20.23 14.80
N LYS A 314 9.02 20.26 15.46
CA LYS A 314 9.50 21.42 16.23
C LYS A 314 10.44 22.32 15.41
N ASN A 315 10.86 21.89 14.23
CA ASN A 315 11.83 22.63 13.41
C ASN A 315 11.13 23.69 12.54
N LYS A 316 11.10 24.93 13.04
CA LYS A 316 10.44 26.06 12.35
C LYS A 316 11.05 26.37 10.98
N SER A 317 12.37 26.20 10.82
CA SER A 317 13.06 26.44 9.55
C SER A 317 12.64 25.44 8.48
N ALA A 318 12.64 24.15 8.83
CA ALA A 318 12.15 23.09 7.94
C ALA A 318 10.67 23.27 7.58
N ILE A 319 9.82 23.64 8.54
CA ILE A 319 8.40 23.95 8.30
C ILE A 319 8.25 25.11 7.31
N HIS A 320 9.01 26.18 7.47
CA HIS A 320 8.96 27.33 6.58
C HIS A 320 9.37 26.94 5.15
N PHE A 321 10.52 26.27 5.00
CA PHE A 321 11.03 25.81 3.71
C PHE A 321 10.03 24.89 2.98
N MET A 322 9.46 23.92 3.69
CA MET A 322 8.48 23.00 3.07
C MET A 322 7.18 23.70 2.67
N ASN A 323 6.75 24.76 3.37
CA ASN A 323 5.62 25.58 2.92
C ASN A 323 5.93 26.35 1.63
N GLU A 324 7.15 26.85 1.46
CA GLU A 324 7.58 27.51 0.22
C GLU A 324 7.56 26.53 -0.96
N ILE A 325 8.10 25.33 -0.77
CA ILE A 325 8.05 24.26 -1.77
C ILE A 325 6.59 23.93 -2.16
N ILE A 326 5.68 23.82 -1.19
CA ILE A 326 4.25 23.59 -1.49
C ILE A 326 3.68 24.76 -2.31
N LYS A 327 3.87 26.01 -1.86
CA LYS A 327 3.32 27.20 -2.53
C LYS A 327 3.80 27.37 -3.97
N GLU A 328 5.03 26.97 -4.25
CA GLU A 328 5.63 27.11 -5.57
C GLU A 328 5.10 26.10 -6.59
N TYR A 329 4.79 24.87 -6.14
CA TYR A 329 4.47 23.75 -7.03
C TYR A 329 3.03 23.23 -6.93
N TYR A 330 2.22 23.70 -5.97
CA TYR A 330 0.83 23.26 -5.74
C TYR A 330 -0.15 24.42 -5.53
#